data_AF-A0A7Y0G806-F1
#
_entry.id   AF-A0A7Y0G806-F1
#
_cell.length_a   1.000
_cell.length_b   1.000
_cell.length_c   1.000
_cell.angle_alpha   90.00
_cell.angle_beta   90.00
_cell.angle_gamma   90.00
#
_symmetry.space_group_name_H-M   'P 1'
#
loop_
_entity.id
_entity.type
_entity.pdbx_description
1 polymer ?
#
loop_
_entity_poly.entity_id
_entity_poly.type
_entity_poly.pdbx_seq_one_letter_code
_entity_poly.pdbx_strand_id
1 'polypeptide(L)'
;TYAAQWRGMDEKFAHKMLAGIVAFELEVTELQCKIKLNQHRPEARASMKALYSVGNENEQALARWIKSPATKAIPSSRQEI
;
A
#
# COMPACT_ATOMS: atom_id res chain seq x y z
N THR A 1 8.05 3.26 23.15
CA THR A 1 8.08 2.77 21.76
C THR A 1 8.87 1.48 21.72
N TYR A 2 8.68 0.63 20.71
CA TYR A 2 9.44 -0.62 20.55
C TYR A 2 10.96 -0.36 20.53
N ALA A 3 11.41 0.73 19.89
CA ALA A 3 12.80 1.14 19.88
C ALA A 3 13.39 1.44 21.28
N ALA A 4 12.59 1.96 22.22
CA ALA A 4 13.06 2.22 23.59
C ALA A 4 13.24 0.92 24.38
N GLN A 5 12.40 -0.09 24.14
CA GLN A 5 12.54 -1.41 24.75
C GLN A 5 13.84 -2.09 24.30
N TRP A 6 14.17 -2.01 23.00
CA TRP A 6 15.42 -2.55 22.47
C TRP A 6 16.67 -1.88 23.02
N ARG A 7 16.67 -0.54 23.12
CA ARG A 7 17.83 0.20 23.69
C ARG A 7 18.03 -0.03 25.18
N GLY A 8 16.99 -0.44 25.89
CA GLY A 8 17.04 -0.76 27.32
C GLY A 8 17.41 -2.22 27.62
N MET A 9 17.68 -3.04 26.61
CA MET A 9 18.08 -4.44 26.82
C MET A 9 19.51 -4.54 27.31
N ASP A 10 19.78 -5.61 28.07
CA ASP A 10 21.15 -6.00 28.40
C ASP A 10 21.98 -6.20 27.13
N GLU A 11 23.20 -5.65 27.13
CA GLU A 11 24.07 -5.60 25.96
C GLU A 11 24.49 -7.00 25.48
N LYS A 12 24.71 -7.95 26.39
CA LYS A 12 25.08 -9.33 26.02
C LYS A 12 23.90 -10.07 25.41
N PHE A 13 22.70 -9.84 25.94
CA PHE A 13 21.49 -10.42 25.39
C PHE A 13 21.17 -9.84 24.00
N ALA A 14 21.28 -8.53 23.83
CA ALA A 14 21.12 -7.86 22.54
C ALA A 14 22.11 -8.39 21.49
N HIS A 15 23.40 -8.52 21.83
CA HIS A 15 24.42 -9.08 20.93
C HIS A 15 24.11 -10.53 20.51
N LYS A 16 23.67 -11.39 21.43
CA LYS A 16 23.29 -12.78 21.10
C LYS A 16 22.09 -12.83 20.14
N MET A 17 21.12 -11.94 20.32
CA MET A 17 19.98 -11.86 19.41
C MET A 17 20.41 -11.36 18.03
N LEU A 18 21.26 -10.33 17.95
CA LEU A 18 21.77 -9.81 16.68
C LEU A 18 22.57 -10.88 15.91
N ALA A 19 23.34 -11.71 16.59
CA ALA A 19 24.08 -12.81 15.96
C ALA A 19 23.18 -13.87 15.31
N GLY A 20 21.89 -13.96 15.70
CA GLY A 20 20.91 -14.86 15.11
C GLY A 20 20.08 -14.25 13.99
N ILE A 21 20.28 -12.96 13.67
CA ILE A 21 19.48 -12.22 12.69
C ILE A 21 20.32 -11.95 11.44
N VAL A 22 19.79 -12.28 10.27
CA VAL A 22 20.35 -11.84 8.99
C VAL A 22 19.59 -10.59 8.55
N ALA A 23 20.24 -9.43 8.70
CA ALA A 23 19.69 -8.18 8.19
C ALA A 23 19.89 -8.08 6.68
N PHE A 24 18.86 -7.57 5.99
CA PHE A 24 18.95 -7.21 4.58
C PHE A 24 18.15 -5.93 4.34
N GLU A 25 18.49 -5.26 3.25
CA GLU A 25 17.80 -4.07 2.78
C GLU A 25 17.25 -4.33 1.38
N LEU A 26 16.08 -3.77 1.09
CA LEU A 26 15.51 -3.75 -0.24
C LEU A 26 15.34 -2.30 -0.65
N GLU A 27 16.11 -1.87 -1.64
CA GLU A 27 15.87 -0.62 -2.32
C GLU A 27 14.68 -0.79 -3.27
N VAL A 28 13.65 0.04 -3.09
CA VAL A 28 12.48 0.03 -3.97
C VAL A 28 12.84 0.72 -5.28
N THR A 29 13.13 -0.08 -6.32
CA THR A 29 13.50 0.43 -7.64
C THR A 29 12.28 0.83 -8.48
N GLU A 30 11.18 0.09 -8.32
CA GLU A 30 9.94 0.34 -9.04
C GLU A 30 8.75 -0.19 -8.24
N LEU A 31 7.63 0.55 -8.25
CA LEU A 31 6.37 0.12 -7.67
C LEU A 31 5.26 0.16 -8.72
N GLN A 32 4.69 -1.01 -9.02
CA GLN A 32 3.54 -1.13 -9.92
C GLN A 32 2.27 -1.44 -9.13
N CYS A 33 1.20 -0.68 -9.38
CA CYS A 33 -0.11 -0.89 -8.77
C CYS A 33 -1.19 -0.98 -9.84
N LYS A 34 -2.00 -2.04 -9.80
CA LYS A 34 -3.15 -2.23 -10.69
C LYS A 34 -4.44 -2.15 -9.90
N ILE A 35 -5.31 -1.21 -10.26
CA ILE A 35 -6.58 -0.99 -9.59
C ILE A 35 -7.75 -1.23 -10.56
N LYS A 36 -8.57 -2.24 -10.27
CA LYS A 36 -9.75 -2.60 -11.07
C LYS A 36 -11.01 -2.01 -10.43
N LEU A 37 -11.54 -0.94 -11.01
CA LEU A 37 -12.67 -0.17 -10.44
C LEU A 37 -13.91 -0.16 -11.34
N ASN A 38 -14.07 -1.18 -12.20
CA ASN A 38 -15.17 -1.25 -13.17
C ASN A 38 -15.29 0.04 -14.02
N GLN A 39 -14.17 0.58 -14.49
CA GLN A 39 -14.13 1.87 -15.23
C GLN A 39 -14.82 1.80 -16.60
N HIS A 40 -14.95 0.61 -17.18
CA HIS A 40 -15.40 0.42 -18.57
C HIS A 40 -16.93 0.26 -18.73
N ARG A 41 -17.70 0.22 -17.63
CA ARG A 41 -19.16 0.07 -17.66
C ARG A 41 -19.85 1.16 -16.82
N PRO A 42 -20.13 2.34 -17.39
CA PRO A 42 -20.67 3.49 -16.67
C PRO A 42 -21.97 3.19 -15.91
N GLU A 43 -22.87 2.42 -16.52
CA GLU A 43 -24.16 2.01 -15.94
C GLU A 43 -23.98 1.13 -14.69
N ALA A 44 -23.08 0.14 -14.77
CA ALA A 44 -22.77 -0.73 -13.64
C ALA A 44 -21.91 -0.01 -12.58
N ARG A 45 -21.10 0.97 -12.97
CA ARG A 45 -20.24 1.75 -12.07
C ARG A 45 -21.06 2.62 -11.11
N ALA A 46 -22.11 3.28 -11.59
CA ALA A 46 -22.98 4.10 -10.75
C ALA A 46 -23.71 3.25 -9.69
N SER A 47 -24.30 2.13 -10.11
CA SER A 47 -25.01 1.20 -9.21
C SER A 47 -24.07 0.56 -8.19
N MET A 48 -22.90 0.09 -8.63
CA MET A 48 -21.88 -0.48 -7.73
C MET A 48 -21.38 0.54 -6.71
N LYS A 49 -21.12 1.78 -7.14
CA LYS A 49 -20.72 2.86 -6.22
C LYS A 49 -21.79 3.10 -5.15
N ALA A 50 -23.06 3.16 -5.54
CA ALA A 50 -24.16 3.38 -4.60
C ALA A 50 -24.23 2.26 -3.57
N LEU A 51 -24.17 0.99 -4.01
CA LEU A 51 -24.15 -0.18 -3.15
C LEU A 51 -22.99 -0.13 -2.15
N TYR A 52 -21.78 0.15 -2.63
CA TYR A 52 -20.58 0.14 -1.80
C TYR A 52 -20.48 1.34 -0.85
N SER A 53 -21.17 2.45 -1.14
CA SER A 53 -21.15 3.64 -0.26
C SER A 53 -21.84 3.42 1.08
N VAL A 54 -22.72 2.41 1.17
CA VAL A 54 -23.46 2.04 2.39
C VAL A 54 -23.05 0.66 2.94
N GLY A 55 -22.00 0.07 2.37
CA GLY A 55 -21.50 -1.26 2.71
C GLY A 55 -20.59 -1.27 3.94
N ASN A 56 -19.84 -2.35 4.10
CA ASN A 56 -18.80 -2.49 5.12
C ASN A 56 -17.59 -1.55 4.88
N GLU A 57 -16.63 -1.52 5.80
CA GLU A 57 -15.48 -0.62 5.74
C GLU A 57 -14.67 -0.74 4.44
N ASN A 58 -14.50 -1.96 3.93
CA ASN A 58 -13.78 -2.22 2.68
C ASN A 58 -14.58 -1.75 1.46
N GLU A 59 -15.89 -1.97 1.45
CA GLU A 59 -16.79 -1.51 0.39
C GLU A 59 -16.80 0.02 0.32
N GLN A 60 -16.94 0.68 1.47
CA GLN A 60 -16.88 2.15 1.53
C GLN A 60 -15.51 2.69 1.11
N ALA A 61 -14.42 2.01 1.46
CA ALA A 61 -13.09 2.35 0.98
C ALA A 61 -13.02 2.27 -0.55
N LEU A 62 -13.53 1.19 -1.14
CA LEU A 62 -13.58 1.01 -2.59
C LEU A 62 -14.47 2.05 -3.29
N ALA A 63 -15.60 2.44 -2.69
CA ALA A 63 -16.46 3.51 -3.20
C ALA A 63 -15.73 4.86 -3.31
N ARG A 64 -14.82 5.16 -2.36
CA ARG A 64 -13.95 6.35 -2.42
C ARG A 64 -12.98 6.28 -3.61
N TRP A 65 -12.38 5.11 -3.87
CA TRP A 65 -11.53 4.90 -5.04
C TRP A 65 -12.30 5.02 -6.36
N ILE A 66 -13.53 4.54 -6.44
CA ILE A 66 -14.41 4.71 -7.61
C ILE A 66 -14.72 6.19 -7.89
N LYS A 67 -14.70 7.08 -6.89
CA LYS A 67 -14.87 8.53 -7.11
C LYS A 67 -13.59 9.21 -7.62
N SER A 68 -12.40 8.65 -7.33
CA SER A 68 -11.12 9.30 -7.59
C SER A 68 -10.78 9.37 -9.09
N PRO A 69 -10.23 10.51 -9.58
CA PRO A 69 -9.76 10.66 -10.96
C PRO A 69 -8.43 9.94 -11.24
N ALA A 70 -7.88 9.16 -10.29
CA ALA A 70 -6.60 8.45 -10.39
C ALA A 70 -6.45 7.44 -11.56
N THR A 71 -7.43 7.39 -12.46
CA THR A 71 -7.33 6.67 -13.75
C THR A 71 -6.46 7.43 -14.78
N LYS A 72 -5.99 8.66 -14.47
CA LYS A 72 -4.98 9.40 -15.25
C LYS A 72 -3.76 9.77 -14.41
N ALA A 73 -2.80 8.85 -14.26
CA ALA A 73 -1.39 9.16 -14.05
C ALA A 73 -0.56 7.87 -14.07
N ILE A 74 0.02 7.56 -15.22
CA ILE A 74 1.33 6.90 -15.27
C ILE A 74 2.17 7.81 -16.18
N PRO A 75 2.94 8.76 -15.63
CA PRO A 75 4.03 9.34 -16.39
C PRO A 75 5.06 8.22 -16.59
N SER A 76 5.25 7.78 -17.83
CA SER A 76 6.35 6.90 -18.21
C SER A 76 7.65 7.69 -18.09
N SER A 77 8.22 7.78 -16.90
CA SER A 77 9.57 8.33 -16.71
C SER A 77 10.60 7.26 -17.07
N ARG A 78 10.82 7.07 -18.38
CA ARG A 78 12.06 6.53 -18.91
C ARG A 78 12.40 7.27 -20.21
N GLN A 79 12.95 8.46 -20.04
CA GLN A 79 13.89 9.04 -20.99
C GLN A 79 15.04 9.57 -20.17
N GLU A 80 16.21 8.93 -20.29
CA GLU A 80 17.54 9.53 -20.28
C GLU A 80 18.53 8.45 -20.72
N ILE A 81 19.03 8.59 -21.96
CA ILE A 81 20.42 8.87 -22.37
C ILE A 81 21.29 7.62 -22.34
#